data_AF-A0A6C0IHT8-F1
#
_entry.id   AF-A0A6C0IHT8-F1
#
_cell.length_a   1.000
_cell.length_b   1.000
_cell.length_c   1.000
_cell.angle_alpha   90.00
_cell.angle_beta   90.00
_cell.angle_gamma   90.00
#
_symmetry.space_group_name_H-M   'P 1'
#
loop_
_entity.id
_entity.type
_entity.pdbx_description
1 polymer ?
#
loop_
_entity_poly.entity_id
_entity_poly.type
_entity_poly.pdbx_seq_one_letter_code
_entity_poly.pdbx_strand_id
1 'polypeptide(L)' 'MNICIDTTLETKIDYITLQKMKFLYNALETGWTVVKKEDKYIFNKKHEGEKEIYLESYLQQFILDNMSANIS' A
#
# COMPACT_ATOMS: atom_id res chain seq x y z
N MET A 1 13.60 -2.59 11.28
CA MET A 1 12.38 -3.24 11.80
C MET A 1 12.33 -4.64 11.23
N ASN A 2 12.38 -5.67 12.07
CA ASN A 2 12.30 -7.06 11.62
C ASN A 2 10.85 -7.51 11.77
N ILE A 3 10.15 -7.71 10.65
CA ILE A 3 8.81 -8.29 10.63
C ILE A 3 9.00 -9.74 10.19
N CYS A 4 8.79 -10.69 11.10
CA CYS A 4 8.77 -12.11 10.78
C CYS A 4 7.34 -12.51 10.40
N ILE A 5 7.16 -12.97 9.17
CA ILE A 5 5.92 -13.55 8.67
C ILE A 5 6.14 -15.06 8.62
N ASP A 6 5.50 -15.78 9.53
CA ASP A 6 5.58 -17.24 9.57
C ASP A 6 4.63 -17.82 8.50
N THR A 7 5.20 -18.27 7.39
CA THR A 7 4.46 -18.96 6.32
C THR A 7 5.06 -20.34 6.13
N THR A 8 4.19 -21.35 6.04
CA THR A 8 4.55 -22.78 5.90
C THR A 8 5.15 -23.13 4.53
N LEU A 9 5.38 -22.14 3.67
CA LEU A 9 5.99 -22.22 2.34
C LEU A 9 7.06 -21.12 2.27
N GLU A 10 8.18 -21.37 1.58
CA GLU A 10 9.32 -20.44 1.42
C GLU A 10 9.00 -19.18 0.59
N THR A 11 7.87 -18.53 0.85
CA THR A 11 7.47 -17.29 0.21
C THR A 11 8.25 -16.12 0.80
N LYS A 12 9.32 -15.72 0.12
CA LYS A 12 10.03 -14.47 0.41
C LYS A 12 9.16 -13.29 -0.03
N ILE A 13 8.58 -12.59 0.94
CA ILE A 13 7.91 -11.30 0.71
C ILE A 13 8.96 -10.22 0.92
N ASP A 14 9.19 -9.38 -0.09
CA ASP A 14 10.07 -8.24 0.07
C ASP A 14 9.41 -7.13 0.89
N TYR A 15 10.24 -6.24 1.43
CA TYR A 15 9.79 -5.16 2.28
C TYR A 15 8.85 -4.18 1.57
N ILE A 16 9.07 -3.92 0.28
CA ILE A 16 8.22 -3.01 -0.51
C ILE A 16 6.81 -3.57 -0.62
N THR A 17 6.69 -4.87 -0.87
CA THR A 17 5.43 -5.60 -0.96
C THR A 17 4.69 -5.54 0.37
N LEU A 18 5.39 -5.76 1.49
CA LEU A 18 4.78 -5.66 2.82
C LEU A 18 4.22 -4.25 3.11
N GLN A 19 4.95 -3.22 2.70
CA GLN A 19 4.52 -1.84 2.88
C GLN A 19 3.35 -1.46 1.96
N LYS A 20 3.36 -1.94 0.70
CA LYS A 20 2.19 -1.87 -0.18
C LYS A 20 0.98 -2.51 0.50
N MET A 21 1.13 -3.71 1.07
CA MET A 21 0.04 -4.39 1.78
C MET A 21 -0.47 -3.59 2.99
N LYS A 22 0.44 -3.04 3.81
CA LYS A 22 0.09 -2.17 4.94
C LYS A 22 -0.68 -0.92 4.48
N PHE A 23 -0.21 -0.26 3.42
CA PHE A 23 -0.86 0.94 2.90
C PHE A 23 -2.28 0.64 2.40
N LEU A 24 -2.43 -0.43 1.61
CA LEU A 24 -3.72 -0.89 1.13
C LEU A 24 -4.66 -1.23 2.29
N TYR A 25 -4.17 -1.95 3.30
CA TYR A 25 -4.93 -2.30 4.49
C TYR A 25 -5.44 -1.04 5.23
N ASN A 26 -4.57 -0.07 5.47
CA ASN A 26 -4.94 1.17 6.15
C ASN A 26 -6.00 1.97 5.38
N ALA A 27 -5.94 1.98 4.05
CA ALA A 27 -6.95 2.64 3.22
C ALA A 27 -8.33 1.96 3.39
N LEU A 28 -8.36 0.63 3.44
CA LEU A 28 -9.61 -0.11 3.66
C LEU A 28 -10.19 0.17 5.05
N GLU A 29 -9.37 0.16 6.11
CA GLU A 29 -9.80 0.47 7.49
C GLU A 29 -10.36 1.89 7.65
N THR A 30 -9.92 2.82 6.79
CA THR A 30 -10.40 4.21 6.78
C THR A 30 -11.58 4.44 5.83
N GLY A 31 -12.17 3.35 5.31
CA GLY A 31 -13.41 3.38 4.51
C GLY A 31 -13.20 3.65 3.02
N TRP A 32 -11.97 3.58 2.51
CA TRP A 32 -11.71 3.63 1.08
C TRP A 32 -12.04 2.30 0.41
N THR A 33 -12.55 2.38 -0.81
CA THR A 33 -12.60 1.26 -1.76
C THR A 33 -11.36 1.31 -2.64
N VAL A 34 -10.58 0.23 -2.66
CA VAL A 34 -9.41 0.11 -3.54
C VAL A 34 -9.68 -0.87 -4.67
N VAL A 35 -9.47 -0.45 -5.92
CA VAL A 35 -9.59 -1.28 -7.11
C VAL A 35 -8.25 -1.31 -7.84
N LYS A 36 -7.66 -2.50 -8.02
CA LYS A 36 -6.51 -2.67 -8.91
C LYS A 36 -7.00 -2.81 -10.36
N LYS A 37 -6.47 -2.01 -11.27
CA LYS A 37 -6.67 -2.13 -12.72
C LYS A 37 -5.33 -2.00 -13.41
N GLU A 38 -4.92 -3.05 -14.12
CA GLU A 38 -3.62 -3.09 -14.81
C GLU A 38 -2.48 -2.72 -13.86
N ASP A 39 -1.75 -1.65 -14.17
CA ASP A 39 -0.62 -1.09 -13.43
C ASP A 39 -1.03 0.03 -12.46
N LYS A 40 -2.31 0.09 -12.06
CA LYS A 40 -2.85 1.19 -11.23
C LYS A 40 -3.71 0.69 -10.08
N TYR A 41 -3.69 1.48 -9.00
CA TYR A 41 -4.61 1.36 -7.87
C TYR A 41 -5.51 2.60 -7.83
N ILE A 42 -6.82 2.36 -7.78
CA ILE A 42 -7.86 3.39 -7.74
C ILE A 42 -8.49 3.36 -6.35
N PHE A 43 -8.36 4.45 -5.62
CA PHE A 43 -8.94 4.63 -4.30
C PHE A 43 -10.18 5.53 -4.44
N ASN A 44 -11.33 5.09 -3.92
CA ASN A 44 -12.56 5.88 -3.91
C ASN A 44 -13.17 5.89 -2.51
N LYS A 45 -13.62 7.04 -2.01
CA LYS A 45 -14.32 7.14 -0.71
C LYS A 45 -15.73 7.68 -0.91
N LYS A 46 -16.72 6.87 -0.54
CA LYS A 46 -18.14 7.11 -0.84
C LYS A 46 -18.71 8.39 -0.22
N HIS A 47 -18.20 8.78 0.96
CA HIS A 47 -18.76 9.90 1.72
C HIS A 47 -18.15 11.28 1.37
N GLU A 48 -17.01 11.32 0.66
CA GLU A 48 -16.30 12.56 0.33
C GLU A 48 -16.24 12.83 -1.18
N GLY A 49 -16.66 11.88 -2.03
CA GLY A 49 -16.58 12.02 -3.49
C GLY A 49 -15.15 11.99 -4.04
N GLU A 50 -14.16 11.82 -3.18
CA GLU A 50 -12.75 11.79 -3.54
C GLU A 50 -12.40 10.48 -4.26
N LYS A 51 -11.73 10.64 -5.40
CA LYS A 51 -11.18 9.58 -6.21
C LYS A 51 -9.72 9.89 -6.50
N GLU A 52 -8.85 9.01 -6.06
CA GLU A 52 -7.42 9.11 -6.31
C GLU A 52 -6.94 7.91 -7.13
N ILE A 53 -6.06 8.17 -8.10
CA ILE A 53 -5.50 7.15 -8.99
C ILE A 53 -3.99 7.16 -8.84
N TYR A 54 -3.44 6.05 -8.40
CA TYR A 54 -2.01 5.86 -8.24
C TYR A 54 -1.53 4.86 -9.29
N LEU A 55 -0.52 5.25 -10.08
CA LEU A 55 0.29 4.27 -10.81
C LEU A 55 1.02 3.39 -9.80
N GLU A 56 1.22 2.12 -10.12
CA GLU A 56 1.93 1.20 -9.23
C GLU A 56 3.37 1.67 -8.96
N SER A 57 4.03 2.24 -9.97
CA SER A 57 5.34 2.88 -9.84
C SER A 57 5.31 4.10 -8.91
N TYR A 58 4.28 4.94 -9.04
CA TYR A 58 4.10 6.11 -8.19
C TYR A 58 3.75 5.70 -6.75
N LEU A 59 2.89 4.70 -6.54
CA LEU A 59 2.58 4.16 -5.21
C LEU A 59 3.83 3.58 -4.54
N GLN A 60 4.64 2.85 -5.29
CA GLN A 60 5.91 2.32 -4.81
C GLN A 60 6.88 3.45 -4.43
N GLN A 61 7.03 4.46 -5.28
CA GLN A 61 7.89 5.60 -4.98
C GLN A 61 7.38 6.38 -3.77
N PHE A 62 6.07 6.66 -3.71
CA PHE A 62 5.41 7.31 -2.57
C PHE A 62 5.68 6.56 -1.26
N ILE A 63 5.56 5.23 -1.26
CA ILE A 63 5.87 4.40 -0.10
C ILE A 63 7.36 4.52 0.27
N LEU A 64 8.27 4.47 -0.70
CA LEU A 64 9.70 4.63 -0.46
C LEU A 64 10.03 6.02 0.13
N ASP A 65 9.44 7.08 -0.42
CA ASP A 65 9.69 8.47 -0.01
C ASP A 65 9.16 8.76 1.40
N ASN A 66 7.98 8.22 1.75
CA ASN A 66 7.37 8.38 3.07
C ASN A 66 7.98 7.45 4.13
N MET A 67 8.82 6.49 3.75
CA MET A 67 9.54 5.66 4.72
C MET A 67 10.80 6.33 5.27
N SER A 68 11.43 7.24 4.52
CA SER A 68 12.53 8.07 5.02
C SER A 68 12.10 9.17 6.01
N ALA A 69 10.80 9.48 6.09
CA ALA A 69 10.28 10.61 6.86
C ALA A 69 10.05 10.34 8.37
N ASN A 70 10.30 9.13 8.87
CA ASN A 70 10.09 8.76 10.29
C ASN A 70 11.38 8.42 11.05
N ILE A 71 12.52 9.00 10.66
CA ILE A 71 13.76 8.95 11.46
C ILE A 71 14.21 10.39 11.73
N SER A 72 13.68 10.97 12.80
CA SER A 72 14.20 12.17 13.48
C SER A 72 14.04 11.99 14.98
#